data_AF-A0A7R9R0N5-F1
#
_entry.id   AF-A0A7R9R0N5-F1
#
_cell.length_a   1.000
_cell.length_b   1.000
_cell.length_c   1.000
_cell.angle_alpha   90.00
_cell.angle_beta   90.00
_cell.angle_gamma   90.00
#
_symmetry.space_group_name_H-M   'P 1'
#
loop_
_entity.id
_entity.type
_entity.pdbx_description
1 polymer ?
#
loop_
_entity_poly.entity_id
_entity_poly.type
_entity_poly.pdbx_seq_one_letter_code
_entity_poly.pdbx_strand_id
1 'polypeptide(L)'
;MVVLQSVVPGLLFMCILLLDQSIKKSLVEEVRDLNLSSNLYGETKGFIRSSVDPLLTSAYESVANARQQVSVTPITENPNNWTLRDPKLVADIPRYLKTYLMGAEISGEKKKLLLTPWYNKEGVHSLPQSLNLLYESLLQYLLPNEKHTIEIHNHPVASDHTMTAIKMVRITLIVSCLLLVPLTVPLIGASYVLFPIHERVSNSKLLQLMT
;
A
#
# COMPACT_ATOMS: atom_id res chain seq x y z
N MET A 1 4.86 -44.23 11.96
CA MET A 1 6.03 -43.53 11.37
C MET A 1 5.87 -43.27 9.88
N VAL A 2 5.48 -44.25 9.06
CA VAL A 2 5.29 -44.10 7.60
C VAL A 2 4.29 -42.99 7.23
N VAL A 3 3.19 -42.86 7.98
CA VAL A 3 2.21 -41.78 7.78
C VAL A 3 2.86 -40.41 7.95
N LEU A 4 3.62 -40.17 9.02
CA LEU A 4 4.29 -38.88 9.24
C LEU A 4 5.36 -38.61 8.16
N GLN A 5 6.09 -39.63 7.73
CA GLN A 5 7.19 -39.48 6.78
C GLN A 5 6.75 -39.34 5.31
N SER A 6 5.56 -39.82 4.94
CA SER A 6 4.99 -39.63 3.60
C SER A 6 4.01 -38.46 3.53
N VAL A 7 3.23 -38.23 4.59
CA VAL A 7 2.22 -37.14 4.62
C VAL A 7 2.90 -35.78 4.75
N VAL A 8 3.98 -35.65 5.53
CA VAL A 8 4.66 -34.36 5.70
C VAL A 8 5.30 -33.85 4.40
N PRO A 9 6.07 -34.65 3.62
CA PRO A 9 6.59 -34.21 2.33
C PRO A 9 5.48 -33.97 1.30
N GLY A 10 4.42 -34.79 1.30
CA GLY A 10 3.27 -34.61 0.42
C GLY A 10 2.52 -33.29 0.69
N LEU A 11 2.31 -32.96 1.97
CA LEU A 11 1.71 -31.68 2.38
C LEU A 11 2.61 -30.50 2.03
N LEU A 12 3.92 -30.60 2.25
CA LEU A 12 4.88 -29.57 1.85
C LEU A 12 4.84 -29.32 0.35
N PHE A 13 4.83 -30.38 -0.46
CA PHE A 13 4.72 -30.27 -1.91
C PHE A 13 3.41 -29.62 -2.35
N MET A 14 2.29 -30.02 -1.77
CA MET A 14 0.98 -29.39 -2.02
C MET A 14 0.96 -27.91 -1.62
N CYS A 15 1.53 -27.55 -0.47
CA CYS A 15 1.65 -26.16 -0.05
C CYS A 15 2.49 -25.34 -1.03
N ILE A 16 3.59 -25.89 -1.56
CA ILE A 16 4.43 -25.22 -2.56
C ILE A 16 3.65 -24.97 -3.86
N LEU A 17 2.89 -25.97 -4.34
CA LEU A 17 2.06 -25.82 -5.53
C LEU A 17 0.93 -24.80 -5.35
N LEU A 18 0.27 -24.80 -4.19
CA LEU A 18 -0.78 -23.82 -3.87
C LEU A 18 -0.22 -22.40 -3.76
N LEU A 19 0.97 -22.25 -3.18
CA LEU A 19 1.69 -20.97 -3.15
C LEU A 19 2.03 -20.50 -4.57
N ASP A 20 2.60 -21.37 -5.41
CA ASP A 20 2.92 -21.05 -6.80
C ASP A 20 1.67 -20.64 -7.60
N GLN A 21 0.55 -21.34 -7.44
CA GLN A 21 -0.71 -21.00 -8.11
C GLN A 21 -1.29 -19.67 -7.61
N SER A 22 -1.30 -19.44 -6.30
CA SER A 22 -1.77 -18.19 -5.69
C SER A 22 -0.97 -16.99 -6.18
N ILE A 23 0.35 -17.15 -6.26
CA ILE A 23 1.26 -16.10 -6.71
C ILE A 23 1.13 -15.87 -8.21
N LYS A 24 1.03 -16.91 -9.04
CA LYS A 24 0.77 -16.77 -10.48
C LYS A 24 -0.52 -16.00 -10.76
N LYS A 25 -1.57 -16.25 -9.97
CA LYS A 25 -2.83 -15.51 -10.07
C LYS A 25 -2.68 -14.05 -9.65
N SER A 26 -1.86 -13.76 -8.64
CA SER A 26 -1.58 -12.39 -8.20
C SER A 26 -0.71 -11.57 -9.16
N LEU A 27 0.03 -12.23 -10.07
CA LEU A 27 0.96 -11.59 -11.01
C LEU A 27 0.37 -11.35 -12.40
N VAL A 28 -0.90 -11.70 -12.63
CA VAL A 28 -1.64 -11.25 -13.82
C VAL A 28 -2.11 -9.83 -13.52
N GLU A 29 -1.26 -8.85 -13.81
CA GLU A 29 -1.62 -7.44 -13.67
C GLU A 29 -2.42 -6.99 -14.90
N GLU A 30 -3.70 -6.70 -14.68
CA GLU A 30 -4.39 -5.69 -15.47
C GLU A 30 -3.85 -4.32 -15.03
N VAL A 31 -3.50 -3.46 -15.99
CA VAL A 31 -3.15 -2.06 -15.71
C VAL A 31 -4.31 -1.45 -14.94
N ARG A 32 -4.10 -1.17 -13.66
CA ARG A 32 -5.18 -0.74 -12.77
C ARG A 32 -5.17 0.78 -12.67
N ASP A 33 -6.27 1.37 -13.13
CA ASP A 33 -6.50 2.80 -13.03
C ASP A 33 -6.73 3.16 -11.58
N LEU A 34 -5.91 4.07 -11.06
CA LEU A 34 -6.09 4.58 -9.72
C LEU A 34 -6.75 5.95 -9.79
N ASN A 35 -8.00 6.03 -9.33
CA ASN A 35 -8.67 7.30 -9.14
C ASN A 35 -8.10 8.00 -7.89
N LEU A 36 -7.48 9.16 -8.09
CA LEU A 36 -6.90 10.00 -7.04
C LEU A 36 -7.86 11.08 -6.51
N SER A 37 -9.04 11.23 -7.11
CA SER A 37 -10.03 12.23 -6.66
C SER A 37 -10.83 11.78 -5.45
N SER A 38 -10.89 10.48 -5.18
CA SER A 38 -11.56 9.90 -4.00
C SER A 38 -10.65 9.86 -2.78
N ASN A 39 -11.25 9.70 -1.59
CA ASN A 39 -10.49 9.53 -0.35
C ASN A 39 -9.63 8.25 -0.37
N LEU A 40 -8.33 8.39 -0.61
CA LEU A 40 -7.35 7.29 -0.60
C LEU A 40 -6.80 6.94 0.78
N TYR A 41 -6.78 7.92 1.69
CA TYR A 41 -6.00 7.84 2.93
C TYR A 41 -6.86 7.86 4.21
N GLY A 42 -8.18 7.96 4.08
CA GLY A 42 -9.10 8.02 5.21
C GLY A 42 -9.25 9.43 5.76
N GLU A 43 -9.67 9.56 7.01
CA GLU A 43 -9.80 10.86 7.67
C GLU A 43 -8.42 11.51 7.85
N THR A 44 -8.26 12.69 7.27
CA THR A 44 -7.00 13.43 7.31
C THR A 44 -7.21 14.77 7.99
N LYS A 45 -6.18 15.27 8.65
CA LYS A 45 -6.17 16.63 9.20
C LYS A 45 -5.47 17.54 8.21
N GLY A 46 -6.11 18.68 7.94
CA GLY A 46 -5.54 19.71 7.09
C GLY A 46 -5.67 21.07 7.74
N PHE A 47 -5.00 22.04 7.13
CA PHE A 47 -5.05 23.42 7.56
C PHE A 47 -5.20 24.33 6.36
N ILE A 48 -5.75 25.50 6.61
CA ILE A 48 -5.76 26.59 5.65
C ILE A 48 -5.23 27.85 6.30
N ARG A 49 -4.28 28.50 5.63
CA ARG A 49 -3.81 29.83 5.98
C ARG A 49 -4.23 30.78 4.87
N SER A 50 -5.06 31.76 5.18
CA SER A 50 -5.50 32.75 4.19
C SER A 50 -5.26 34.16 4.70
N SER A 51 -4.66 35.01 3.86
CA SER A 51 -4.45 36.43 4.16
C SER A 51 -5.34 37.36 3.32
N VAL A 52 -6.11 36.84 2.36
CA VAL A 52 -6.60 37.64 1.22
C VAL A 52 -8.13 37.65 1.10
N ASP A 53 -8.79 36.50 1.15
CA ASP A 53 -10.24 36.40 0.89
C ASP A 53 -10.91 35.26 1.71
N PRO A 54 -11.96 35.56 2.50
CA PRO A 54 -12.73 34.53 3.20
C PRO A 54 -13.51 33.60 2.25
N LEU A 55 -13.89 34.05 1.04
CA LEU A 55 -14.67 33.25 0.09
C LEU A 55 -13.86 32.09 -0.50
N LEU A 56 -12.59 32.31 -0.81
CA LEU A 56 -11.70 31.25 -1.29
C LEU A 56 -11.40 30.23 -0.18
N THR A 57 -11.35 30.71 1.07
CA THR A 57 -11.13 29.87 2.26
C THR A 57 -12.31 28.93 2.48
N SER A 58 -13.54 29.45 2.40
CA SER A 58 -14.74 28.63 2.53
C SER A 58 -14.93 27.67 1.34
N ALA A 59 -14.56 28.08 0.13
CA ALA A 59 -14.55 27.18 -1.03
C ALA A 59 -13.60 26.00 -0.79
N TYR A 60 -12.36 26.25 -0.35
CA TYR A 60 -11.40 25.19 -0.02
C TYR A 60 -11.90 24.26 1.09
N GLU A 61 -12.44 24.80 2.18
CA GLU A 61 -13.03 24.00 3.27
C GLU A 61 -14.17 23.10 2.76
N SER A 62 -15.01 23.60 1.87
CA SER A 62 -16.13 22.83 1.32
C SER A 62 -15.65 21.65 0.45
N VAL A 63 -14.66 21.88 -0.41
CA VAL A 63 -14.08 20.83 -1.29
C VAL A 63 -13.32 19.79 -0.48
N ALA A 64 -12.50 20.25 0.47
CA ALA A 64 -11.68 19.39 1.31
C ALA A 64 -12.52 18.44 2.18
N ASN A 65 -13.61 18.96 2.76
CA ASN A 65 -14.57 18.14 3.51
C ASN A 65 -15.34 17.17 2.59
N ALA A 66 -15.82 17.63 1.42
CA ALA A 66 -16.65 16.81 0.54
C ALA A 66 -15.90 15.64 -0.12
N ARG A 67 -14.65 15.85 -0.55
CA ARG A 67 -13.89 14.87 -1.34
C ARG A 67 -13.04 13.93 -0.49
N GLN A 68 -12.37 14.49 0.52
CA GLN A 68 -11.25 13.80 1.18
C GLN A 68 -11.42 13.67 2.69
N GLN A 69 -12.58 14.08 3.22
CA GLN A 69 -12.86 14.06 4.65
C GLN A 69 -11.72 14.74 5.44
N VAL A 70 -11.16 15.80 4.86
CA VAL A 70 -10.06 16.55 5.48
C VAL A 70 -10.69 17.50 6.48
N SER A 71 -10.42 17.30 7.76
CA SER A 71 -10.78 18.29 8.79
C SER A 71 -9.86 19.49 8.64
N VAL A 72 -10.35 20.55 7.98
CA VAL A 72 -9.60 21.78 7.76
C VAL A 72 -9.75 22.71 8.96
N THR A 73 -8.63 23.10 9.56
CA THR A 73 -8.60 24.14 10.59
C THR A 73 -7.95 25.42 10.06
N PRO A 74 -8.57 26.61 10.22
CA PRO A 74 -7.95 27.85 9.84
C PRO A 74 -6.77 28.17 10.78
N ILE A 75 -5.63 28.53 10.21
CA ILE A 75 -4.41 28.88 10.95
C ILE A 75 -3.94 30.29 10.56
N THR A 76 -3.43 31.02 11.55
CA THR A 76 -2.83 32.35 11.34
C THR A 76 -1.30 32.32 11.35
N GLU A 77 -0.72 31.26 11.90
CA GLU A 77 0.71 31.10 12.13
C GLU A 77 1.41 30.34 11.00
N ASN A 78 2.75 30.28 11.06
CA ASN A 78 3.51 29.46 10.13
C ASN A 78 3.06 27.97 10.25
N PRO A 79 2.71 27.32 9.13
CA PRO A 79 2.27 25.92 9.12
C PRO A 79 3.19 24.96 9.86
N ASN A 80 4.51 25.12 9.73
CA ASN A 80 5.48 24.26 10.39
C ASN A 80 5.37 24.35 11.91
N ASN A 81 5.26 25.57 12.44
CA ASN A 81 5.11 25.79 13.88
C ASN A 81 3.77 25.28 14.38
N TRP A 82 2.69 25.46 13.61
CA TRP A 82 1.37 24.96 13.97
C TRP A 82 1.34 23.44 14.05
N THR A 83 1.95 22.73 13.08
CA THR A 83 2.01 21.26 13.13
C THR A 83 2.79 20.72 14.33
N LEU A 84 3.79 21.47 14.80
CA LEU A 84 4.62 21.09 15.95
C LEU A 84 3.98 21.43 17.31
N ARG A 85 2.82 22.11 17.33
CA ARG A 85 2.14 22.48 18.58
C ARG A 85 1.44 21.34 19.28
N ASP A 86 0.96 20.34 18.55
CA ASP A 86 0.26 19.24 19.18
C ASP A 86 1.29 18.38 19.95
N PRO A 87 1.24 18.36 21.29
CA PRO A 87 2.22 17.61 22.08
C PRO A 87 2.15 16.11 21.79
N LYS A 88 1.01 15.61 21.28
CA LYS A 88 0.86 14.21 20.88
C LYS A 88 1.59 13.89 19.58
N LEU A 89 1.84 14.88 18.71
CA LEU A 89 2.61 14.70 17.47
C LEU A 89 4.11 14.70 17.73
N VAL A 90 4.58 15.53 18.66
CA VAL A 90 6.00 15.57 19.05
C VAL A 90 6.43 14.26 19.72
N ALA A 91 5.52 13.62 20.46
CA ALA A 91 5.77 12.33 21.08
C ALA A 91 5.63 11.13 20.10
N ASP A 92 4.87 11.27 19.01
CA ASP A 92 4.52 10.17 18.09
C ASP A 92 4.61 10.61 16.61
N ILE A 93 5.85 10.63 16.10
CA ILE A 93 6.16 10.97 14.70
C ILE A 93 5.41 10.09 13.68
N PRO A 94 5.29 8.75 13.86
CA PRO A 94 4.51 7.91 12.96
C PRO A 94 3.06 8.36 12.77
N ARG A 95 2.44 8.90 13.83
CA ARG A 95 1.08 9.43 13.75
C ARG A 95 1.01 10.71 12.90
N TYR A 96 1.99 11.61 13.07
CA TYR A 96 2.10 12.80 12.23
C TYR A 96 2.14 12.45 10.74
N LEU A 97 3.01 11.50 10.37
CA LEU A 97 3.20 11.07 8.98
C LEU A 97 1.93 10.48 8.35
N LYS A 98 1.02 9.91 9.15
CA LYS A 98 -0.22 9.29 8.67
C LYS A 98 -1.42 10.24 8.68
N THR A 99 -1.48 11.17 9.63
CA THR A 99 -2.68 11.98 9.88
C THR A 99 -2.67 13.33 9.14
N TYR A 100 -1.50 13.97 8.99
CA TYR A 100 -1.39 15.27 8.33
C TYR A 100 -0.87 15.07 6.92
N LEU A 101 -1.78 15.12 5.94
CA LEU A 101 -1.42 14.85 4.55
C LEU A 101 -1.47 16.07 3.66
N MET A 102 -2.36 17.05 3.93
CA MET A 102 -2.65 18.13 2.99
C MET A 102 -3.04 19.44 3.68
N GLY A 103 -2.71 20.56 3.07
CA GLY A 103 -3.09 21.90 3.53
C GLY A 103 -2.90 22.93 2.43
N ALA A 104 -3.32 24.16 2.65
CA ALA A 104 -3.14 25.24 1.69
C ALA A 104 -2.76 26.56 2.38
N GLU A 105 -1.86 27.31 1.75
CA GLU A 105 -1.53 28.67 2.14
C GLU A 105 -1.82 29.61 0.96
N ILE A 106 -2.63 30.62 1.22
CA ILE A 106 -3.10 31.61 0.29
C ILE A 106 -2.56 32.95 0.75
N SER A 107 -1.59 33.47 0.00
CA SER A 107 -0.89 34.72 0.30
C SER A 107 -0.92 35.62 -0.94
N GLY A 108 -0.99 36.94 -0.76
CA GLY A 108 -0.85 37.90 -1.85
C GLY A 108 -1.91 39.00 -1.88
N GLU A 109 -1.92 39.75 -2.98
CA GLU A 109 -2.89 40.82 -3.22
C GLU A 109 -3.92 40.37 -4.26
N LYS A 110 -5.10 41.00 -4.30
CA LYS A 110 -6.21 40.62 -5.19
C LYS A 110 -5.84 40.45 -6.68
N LYS A 111 -4.75 41.07 -7.16
CA LYS A 111 -4.25 40.96 -8.54
C LYS A 111 -3.17 39.90 -8.74
N LYS A 112 -2.55 39.41 -7.66
CA LYS A 112 -1.49 38.39 -7.69
C LYS A 112 -1.61 37.50 -6.45
N LEU A 113 -2.42 36.46 -6.60
CA LEU A 113 -2.61 35.41 -5.60
C LEU A 113 -1.47 34.38 -5.72
N LEU A 114 -0.76 34.15 -4.61
CA LEU A 114 0.18 33.05 -4.44
C LEU A 114 -0.54 31.95 -3.68
N LEU A 115 -0.76 30.82 -4.36
CA LEU A 115 -1.37 29.63 -3.80
C LEU A 115 -0.29 28.57 -3.59
N THR A 116 -0.04 28.23 -2.33
CA THR A 116 0.97 27.25 -1.94
C THR A 116 0.27 26.01 -1.36
N PRO A 117 0.19 24.90 -2.13
CA PRO A 117 -0.31 23.64 -1.62
C PRO A 117 0.73 23.00 -0.70
N TRP A 118 0.29 22.57 0.47
CA TRP A 118 1.07 21.78 1.40
C TRP A 118 0.67 20.31 1.26
N TYR A 119 1.66 19.44 1.23
CA TYR A 119 1.47 18.00 1.15
C TYR A 119 2.53 17.29 1.97
N ASN A 120 2.21 16.08 2.42
CA ASN A 120 3.16 15.22 3.11
C ASN A 120 3.80 14.22 2.14
N LYS A 121 5.13 14.23 2.05
CA LYS A 121 5.90 13.37 1.16
C LYS A 121 5.74 11.87 1.43
N GLU A 122 5.33 11.47 2.62
CA GLU A 122 5.15 10.05 2.97
C GLU A 122 3.99 9.40 2.18
N GLY A 123 2.95 10.18 1.86
CA GLY A 123 1.86 9.71 1.02
C GLY A 123 2.27 9.67 -0.46
N VAL A 124 2.33 8.48 -1.06
CA VAL A 124 2.75 8.29 -2.46
C VAL A 124 1.99 9.19 -3.46
N HIS A 125 0.69 9.44 -3.22
CA HIS A 125 -0.18 10.24 -4.07
C HIS A 125 -0.70 11.51 -3.38
N SER A 126 -0.09 11.93 -2.26
CA SER A 126 -0.53 13.13 -1.52
C SER A 126 -0.34 14.43 -2.31
N LEU A 127 0.74 14.53 -3.10
CA LEU A 127 1.05 15.70 -3.92
C LEU A 127 -0.03 15.98 -4.98
N PRO A 128 -0.30 15.06 -5.93
CA PRO A 128 -1.33 15.30 -6.94
C PRO A 128 -2.71 15.51 -6.31
N GLN A 129 -2.97 14.88 -5.17
CA GLN A 129 -4.22 15.01 -4.44
C GLN A 129 -4.38 16.40 -3.79
N SER A 130 -3.33 16.95 -3.18
CA SER A 130 -3.29 18.31 -2.64
C SER A 130 -3.45 19.36 -3.74
N LEU A 131 -2.80 19.15 -4.89
CA LEU A 131 -2.98 19.99 -6.08
C LEU A 131 -4.41 19.96 -6.58
N ASN A 132 -5.04 18.78 -6.63
CA ASN A 132 -6.44 18.66 -7.06
C ASN A 132 -7.37 19.49 -6.18
N LEU A 133 -7.23 19.35 -4.85
CA LEU A 133 -8.03 20.13 -3.90
C LEU A 133 -7.89 21.63 -4.13
N LEU A 134 -6.65 22.08 -4.35
CA LEU A 134 -6.38 23.49 -4.59
C LEU A 134 -7.03 23.97 -5.90
N TYR A 135 -6.84 23.25 -7.01
CA TYR A 135 -7.42 23.62 -8.30
C TYR A 135 -8.95 23.55 -8.31
N GLU A 136 -9.54 22.54 -7.67
CA GLU A 136 -10.99 22.41 -7.55
C GLU A 136 -11.59 23.51 -6.67
N SER A 137 -10.90 23.90 -5.58
CA SER A 137 -11.30 25.05 -4.76
C SER A 137 -11.22 26.38 -5.51
N LEU A 138 -10.20 26.55 -6.35
CA LEU A 138 -10.07 27.71 -7.22
C LEU A 138 -11.17 27.74 -8.28
N LEU A 139 -11.52 26.59 -8.84
CA LEU A 139 -12.58 26.46 -9.82
C LEU A 139 -13.94 26.83 -9.22
N GLN A 140 -14.25 26.35 -8.01
CA GLN A 140 -15.46 26.76 -7.28
C GLN A 140 -15.48 28.25 -6.93
N TYR A 141 -14.32 28.82 -6.59
CA TYR A 141 -14.23 30.25 -6.31
C TYR A 141 -14.50 31.10 -7.57
N LEU A 142 -14.00 30.68 -8.73
CA LEU A 142 -14.20 31.38 -10.00
C LEU A 142 -15.60 31.17 -10.59
N LEU A 143 -16.19 29.98 -10.40
CA LEU A 143 -17.52 29.61 -10.91
C LEU A 143 -18.44 29.13 -9.77
N PRO A 144 -18.94 30.05 -8.92
CA PRO A 144 -19.72 29.68 -7.72
C PRO A 144 -21.10 29.08 -8.02
N ASN A 145 -21.65 29.32 -9.21
CA ASN A 145 -23.02 28.92 -9.56
C ASN A 145 -23.13 27.50 -10.14
N GLU A 146 -22.00 26.85 -10.44
CA GLU A 146 -21.97 25.56 -11.13
C GLU A 146 -21.09 24.57 -10.37
N LYS A 147 -21.61 23.36 -10.15
CA LYS A 147 -20.88 22.28 -9.48
C LYS A 147 -19.90 21.65 -10.46
N HIS A 148 -18.72 22.24 -10.52
CA HIS A 148 -17.60 21.69 -11.28
C HIS A 148 -16.72 20.82 -10.39
N THR A 149 -16.11 19.82 -11.01
CA THR A 149 -15.36 18.80 -10.31
C THR A 149 -14.20 18.33 -11.20
N ILE A 150 -13.01 18.21 -10.61
CA ILE A 150 -11.81 17.77 -11.33
C ILE A 150 -11.47 16.35 -10.89
N GLU A 151 -11.47 15.40 -11.83
CA GLU A 151 -11.06 14.03 -11.58
C GLU A 151 -9.62 13.83 -12.04
N ILE A 152 -8.83 13.16 -11.21
CA ILE A 152 -7.43 12.84 -11.50
C ILE A 152 -7.28 11.34 -11.45
N HIS A 153 -6.80 10.77 -12.54
CA HIS A 153 -6.50 9.35 -12.66
C HIS A 153 -5.00 9.16 -12.86
N ASN A 154 -4.42 8.24 -12.09
CA ASN A 154 -3.10 7.71 -12.37
C ASN A 154 -3.26 6.42 -13.18
N HIS A 155 -2.96 6.50 -14.47
CA HIS A 155 -2.94 5.37 -15.39
C HIS A 155 -1.49 5.10 -15.79
N PRO A 156 -0.79 4.15 -15.14
CA PRO A 156 0.59 3.86 -15.47
C PRO A 156 0.69 3.22 -16.85
N VAL A 157 1.53 3.78 -17.72
CA VAL A 157 1.80 3.19 -19.03
C VAL A 157 2.57 1.89 -18.85
N ALA A 158 2.12 0.81 -19.51
CA ALA A 158 2.83 -0.46 -19.54
C ALA A 158 4.16 -0.29 -20.29
N SER A 159 5.24 -0.01 -19.56
CA SER A 159 6.58 0.08 -20.12
C SER A 159 7.29 -1.29 -20.08
N ASP A 160 8.19 -1.55 -21.03
CA ASP A 160 9.01 -2.77 -21.03
C ASP A 160 9.88 -2.89 -19.77
N HIS A 161 10.25 -1.76 -19.15
CA HIS A 161 11.07 -1.72 -17.93
C HIS A 161 10.31 -2.18 -16.68
N THR A 162 9.06 -1.77 -16.50
CA THR A 162 8.20 -2.27 -15.40
C THR A 162 7.91 -3.76 -15.59
N MET A 163 7.69 -4.18 -16.83
CA MET A 163 7.56 -5.59 -17.20
C MET A 163 8.83 -6.39 -16.87
N THR A 164 10.02 -5.79 -16.98
CA THR A 164 11.30 -6.43 -16.65
C THR A 164 11.49 -6.65 -15.15
N ALA A 165 11.09 -5.69 -14.31
CA ALA A 165 11.12 -5.85 -12.86
C ALA A 165 10.16 -6.95 -12.37
N ILE A 166 8.95 -7.00 -12.93
CA ILE A 166 7.97 -8.05 -12.63
C ILE A 166 8.50 -9.42 -13.08
N LYS A 167 9.13 -9.51 -14.25
CA LYS A 167 9.80 -10.73 -14.73
C LYS A 167 10.90 -11.18 -13.77
N MET A 168 11.73 -10.25 -13.26
CA MET A 168 12.77 -10.56 -12.27
C MET A 168 12.18 -11.14 -10.98
N VAL A 169 11.11 -10.54 -10.43
CA VAL A 169 10.42 -11.06 -9.23
C VAL A 169 9.89 -12.48 -9.49
N ARG A 170 9.28 -12.70 -10.67
CA ARG A 170 8.79 -14.02 -11.08
C ARG A 170 9.93 -15.05 -11.16
N ILE A 171 11.08 -14.69 -11.71
CA ILE A 171 12.25 -15.59 -11.80
C ILE A 171 12.78 -15.92 -10.39
N THR A 172 12.99 -14.92 -9.54
CA THR A 172 13.48 -15.14 -8.16
C THR A 172 12.55 -16.07 -7.38
N LEU A 173 11.25 -15.93 -7.57
CA LEU A 173 10.26 -16.77 -6.93
C LEU A 173 10.26 -18.20 -7.47
N ILE A 174 10.32 -18.38 -8.81
CA ILE A 174 10.44 -19.70 -9.44
C ILE A 174 11.71 -20.40 -8.95
N VAL A 175 12.84 -19.70 -8.90
CA VAL A 175 14.10 -20.21 -8.35
C VAL A 175 13.95 -20.60 -6.89
N SER A 176 13.24 -19.82 -6.08
CA SER A 176 12.97 -20.14 -4.68
C SER A 176 12.12 -21.42 -4.55
N CYS A 177 11.05 -21.56 -5.33
CA CYS A 177 10.26 -22.80 -5.38
C CYS A 177 11.10 -24.00 -5.88
N LEU A 178 11.99 -23.79 -6.86
CA LEU A 178 12.91 -24.82 -7.36
C LEU A 178 13.93 -25.27 -6.30
N LEU A 179 14.25 -24.45 -5.30
CA LEU A 179 15.10 -24.85 -4.17
C LEU A 179 14.31 -25.63 -3.11
N LEU A 180 13.02 -25.33 -2.93
CA LEU A 180 12.17 -26.04 -1.97
C LEU A 180 11.76 -27.44 -2.44
N VAL A 181 11.58 -27.67 -3.74
CA VAL A 181 11.19 -28.99 -4.26
C VAL A 181 12.25 -30.08 -3.99
N PRO A 182 13.55 -29.87 -4.26
CA PRO A 182 14.62 -30.82 -3.94
C PRO A 182 14.83 -31.07 -2.45
N LEU A 183 14.28 -30.27 -1.54
CA LEU A 183 14.29 -30.57 -0.10
C LEU A 183 13.29 -31.67 0.28
N THR A 184 12.21 -31.83 -0.48
CA THR A 184 11.17 -32.83 -0.20
C THR A 184 11.59 -34.26 -0.59
N VAL A 185 12.36 -34.40 -1.67
CA VAL A 185 12.77 -35.71 -2.23
C VAL A 185 13.72 -36.50 -1.30
N PRO A 186 14.77 -35.90 -0.70
CA PRO A 186 15.63 -36.56 0.28
C PRO A 186 14.88 -36.95 1.55
N LEU A 187 13.85 -36.19 1.94
CA LEU A 187 13.03 -36.51 3.10
C LEU A 187 12.24 -37.81 2.89
N ILE A 188 11.73 -38.01 1.68
CA ILE A 188 11.09 -39.27 1.26
C ILE A 188 12.14 -40.40 1.22
N GLY A 189 13.32 -40.15 0.63
CA GLY A 189 14.41 -41.13 0.60
C GLY A 189 14.87 -41.57 2.00
N ALA A 190 15.01 -40.63 2.94
CA ALA A 190 15.36 -40.90 4.32
C ALA A 190 14.31 -41.77 5.04
N SER A 191 13.02 -41.61 4.69
CA SER A 191 11.95 -42.48 5.21
C SER A 191 12.16 -43.94 4.86
N TYR A 192 12.56 -44.25 3.62
CA TYR A 192 12.81 -45.62 3.17
C TYR A 192 14.01 -46.26 3.86
N VAL A 193 15.00 -45.46 4.28
CA VAL A 193 16.15 -45.96 5.05
C VAL A 193 15.79 -46.18 6.52
N LEU A 194 14.95 -45.31 7.10
CA LEU A 194 14.56 -45.43 8.50
C LEU A 194 13.68 -46.65 8.78
N PHE A 195 12.89 -47.09 7.79
CA PHE A 195 11.95 -48.19 7.94
C PHE A 195 12.64 -49.54 8.24
N PRO A 196 13.63 -50.02 7.46
CA PRO A 196 14.40 -51.23 7.80
C PRO A 196 15.15 -51.14 9.13
N ILE A 197 15.60 -49.95 9.52
CA ILE A 197 16.26 -49.73 10.82
C ILE A 197 15.27 -49.97 11.96
N HIS A 198 14.06 -49.40 11.84
CA HIS A 198 13.01 -49.59 12.83
C HIS A 198 12.52 -51.05 12.87
N GLU A 199 12.43 -51.70 11.72
CA GLU A 199 12.08 -53.12 11.59
C GLU A 199 13.10 -54.03 12.31
N ARG A 200 14.39 -53.71 12.18
CA ARG A 200 15.48 -54.42 12.86
C ARG A 200 15.46 -54.20 14.38
N VAL A 201 15.24 -52.97 14.84
CA VAL A 201 15.20 -52.66 16.29
C VAL A 201 13.97 -53.27 16.96
N SER A 202 12.83 -53.32 16.27
CA SER A 202 11.59 -53.90 16.79
C SER A 202 11.53 -55.43 16.72
N ASN A 203 12.54 -56.08 16.11
CA ASN A 203 12.54 -57.51 15.78
C ASN A 203 11.33 -57.97 14.95
N SER A 204 10.58 -57.05 14.35
CA SER A 204 9.41 -57.38 13.54
C SER A 204 9.80 -58.17 12.28
N LYS A 205 11.00 -57.94 11.76
CA LYS A 205 11.58 -58.74 10.66
C LYS A 205 11.72 -60.21 10.99
N LEU A 206 12.09 -60.54 12.23
CA LEU A 206 12.23 -61.92 12.69
C LEU A 206 10.85 -62.61 12.74
N LEU A 207 9.83 -61.86 13.18
CA LEU A 207 8.46 -62.35 13.24
C LEU A 207 7.90 -62.64 11.83
N GLN A 208 8.18 -61.78 10.86
CA GLN A 208 7.80 -61.97 9.45
C GLN A 208 8.53 -63.14 8.77
N LEU A 209 9.73 -63.51 9.25
CA LEU A 209 10.49 -64.66 8.73
C LEU A 209 9.94 -66.00 9.24
N MET A 210 9.28 -65.98 10.41
CA MET A 210 8.76 -67.18 11.07
C MET A 210 7.33 -67.54 10.67
N THR A 211 6.59 -66.61 10.07
CA THR A 211 5.25 -66.80 9.48
C THR A 211 5.34 -67.07 7.99
#